data_AF-A0A957F9S3-F1
#
_entry.id   AF-A0A957F9S3-F1
#
_cell.length_a   1.000
_cell.length_b   1.000
_cell.length_c   1.000
_cell.angle_alpha   90.00
_cell.angle_beta   90.00
_cell.angle_gamma   90.00
#
_symmetry.space_group_name_H-M   'P 1'
#
loop_
_entity.id
_entity.type
_entity.pdbx_description
1 polymer ?
#
loop_
_entity_poly.entity_id
_entity_poly.type
_entity_poly.pdbx_seq_one_letter_code
_entity_poly.pdbx_strand_id
1 'polypeptide(L)'
;MSTPDLITTRELRKTFQMGRQKVHALDSVDLTVAANTFYTVMGPSGSGKSTLLYLLGGLDRPTSGQIHVNGDSLEAMDENALAIYRRPTLGFIFHSFNLIPSLSALENVAYPLRFSGVSRRRRQAIARDLLQRVGLGDRLTHKPAELSGGQQQRVAVAAIDACAVDVLVLDEPTAMLDPA
;
A
#
# COMPACT_ATOMS: atom_id res chain seq x y z
N MET A 1 -1.85 -19.19 -21.87
CA MET A 1 -3.03 -18.60 -21.19
C MET A 1 -2.66 -17.17 -20.84
N SER A 2 -3.47 -16.15 -21.20
CA SER A 2 -3.15 -14.78 -20.82
C SER A 2 -3.32 -14.60 -19.32
N THR A 3 -2.45 -13.80 -18.71
CA THR A 3 -2.53 -13.45 -17.31
C THR A 3 -3.86 -12.69 -17.06
N PRO A 4 -4.63 -13.02 -16.00
CA PRO A 4 -5.89 -12.34 -15.74
C PRO A 4 -5.66 -10.88 -15.36
N ASP A 5 -6.61 -10.02 -15.73
CA ASP A 5 -6.62 -8.61 -15.34
C ASP A 5 -6.96 -8.51 -13.86
N LEU A 6 -6.03 -7.96 -13.07
CA LEU A 6 -6.18 -7.78 -11.63
C LEU A 6 -6.87 -6.47 -11.31
N ILE A 7 -6.44 -5.37 -11.95
CA ILE A 7 -7.04 -4.04 -11.79
C ILE A 7 -7.38 -3.47 -13.16
N THR A 8 -8.59 -2.94 -13.31
CA THR A 8 -8.98 -2.16 -14.49
C THR A 8 -9.61 -0.84 -14.08
N THR A 9 -9.31 0.22 -14.84
CA THR A 9 -9.96 1.52 -14.69
C THR A 9 -10.66 1.91 -15.98
N ARG A 10 -11.81 2.57 -15.87
CA ARG A 10 -12.55 3.13 -17.01
C ARG A 10 -12.94 4.58 -16.75
N GLU A 11 -12.52 5.46 -17.64
CA GLU A 11 -12.73 6.91 -17.62
C GLU A 11 -12.46 7.52 -16.23
N LEU A 12 -11.42 7.04 -15.54
CA LEU A 12 -11.17 7.39 -14.15
C LEU A 12 -10.81 8.87 -14.02
N ARG A 13 -11.57 9.59 -13.19
CA ARG A 13 -11.38 11.02 -12.94
C ARG A 13 -11.30 11.32 -11.46
N LYS A 14 -10.41 12.24 -11.12
CA LYS A 14 -10.33 12.82 -9.77
C LYS A 14 -10.12 14.31 -9.87
N THR A 15 -11.08 15.05 -9.30
CA THR A 15 -11.05 16.51 -9.24
C THR A 15 -11.07 16.96 -7.78
N PHE A 16 -10.11 17.79 -7.41
CA PHE A 16 -10.07 18.45 -6.10
C PHE A 16 -10.58 19.88 -6.21
N GLN A 17 -11.39 20.30 -5.24
CA GLN A 17 -11.84 21.69 -5.12
C GLN A 17 -10.87 22.45 -4.22
N MET A 18 -10.11 23.39 -4.79
CA MET A 18 -9.15 24.26 -4.10
C MET A 18 -9.69 25.69 -4.07
N GLY A 19 -10.46 26.00 -3.03
CA GLY A 19 -11.17 27.28 -2.93
C GLY A 19 -12.14 27.47 -4.10
N ARG A 20 -11.84 28.42 -4.99
CA ARG A 20 -12.64 28.68 -6.22
C ARG A 20 -12.16 27.91 -7.45
N GLN A 21 -11.00 27.26 -7.39
CA GLN A 21 -10.44 26.53 -8.53
C GLN A 21 -10.72 25.04 -8.43
N LYS A 22 -10.92 24.40 -9.58
CA LYS A 22 -10.98 22.95 -9.72
C LYS A 22 -9.66 22.46 -10.28
N VAL A 23 -9.06 21.48 -9.62
CA VAL A 23 -7.81 20.85 -10.05
C VAL A 23 -8.14 19.42 -10.46
N HIS A 24 -7.97 19.11 -11.74
CA HIS A 24 -8.14 17.77 -12.30
C HIS A 24 -6.84 16.98 -12.09
N ALA A 25 -6.77 16.21 -11.01
CA ALA A 25 -5.61 15.39 -10.71
C ALA A 25 -5.52 14.15 -11.60
N LEU A 26 -6.67 13.61 -12.01
CA LEU A 26 -6.77 12.59 -13.06
C LEU A 26 -7.90 12.96 -14.01
N ASP A 27 -7.66 12.77 -15.30
CA ASP A 27 -8.61 13.10 -16.35
C ASP A 27 -8.76 11.96 -17.36
N SER A 28 -9.79 11.12 -17.19
CA SER A 28 -10.15 10.00 -18.09
C SER A 28 -9.09 8.91 -18.20
N VAL A 29 -8.57 8.42 -17.08
CA VAL A 29 -7.52 7.40 -17.09
C VAL A 29 -8.12 6.00 -17.29
N ASP A 30 -7.77 5.38 -18.40
CA ASP A 30 -8.01 3.96 -18.69
C ASP A 30 -6.70 3.17 -18.50
N LEU A 31 -6.73 2.17 -17.63
CA LEU A 31 -5.58 1.34 -17.28
C LEU A 31 -6.01 -0.11 -17.08
N THR A 32 -5.12 -1.03 -17.39
CA THR A 32 -5.25 -2.46 -17.06
C THR A 32 -3.93 -2.96 -16.48
N VAL A 33 -4.01 -3.56 -15.29
CA VAL A 33 -2.88 -4.15 -14.57
C VAL A 33 -3.14 -5.64 -14.47
N ALA A 34 -2.29 -6.45 -15.09
CA ALA A 34 -2.38 -7.90 -15.01
C ALA A 34 -1.86 -8.43 -13.66
N ALA A 35 -2.39 -9.57 -13.19
CA ALA A 35 -1.87 -10.23 -11.98
C ALA A 35 -0.39 -10.63 -12.14
N ASN A 36 0.35 -10.75 -11.03
CA ASN A 36 1.75 -11.21 -11.02
C ASN A 36 2.70 -10.43 -11.96
N THR A 37 2.45 -9.12 -12.11
CA THR A 37 3.31 -8.23 -12.92
C THR A 37 3.84 -7.07 -12.06
N PHE A 38 4.88 -6.43 -12.56
CA PHE A 38 5.46 -5.24 -11.95
C PHE A 38 5.30 -4.05 -12.89
N TYR A 39 4.58 -3.02 -12.44
CA TYR A 39 4.38 -1.77 -13.17
C TYR A 39 5.05 -0.61 -12.45
N THR A 40 5.49 0.39 -13.22
CA THR A 40 6.03 1.63 -12.68
C THR A 40 5.31 2.81 -13.31
N VAL A 41 4.80 3.72 -12.48
CA VAL A 41 4.19 4.97 -12.92
C VAL A 41 5.20 6.10 -12.74
N MET A 42 5.57 6.75 -13.84
CA MET A 42 6.55 7.84 -13.85
C MET A 42 5.93 9.12 -14.40
N GLY A 43 6.42 10.27 -13.93
CA GLY A 43 5.91 11.58 -14.34
C GLY A 43 6.34 12.69 -13.37
N PRO A 44 6.25 13.96 -13.79
CA PRO A 44 6.70 15.09 -12.98
C PRO A 44 5.92 15.22 -11.66
N SER A 45 6.44 16.01 -10.71
CA SER A 45 5.69 16.33 -9.49
C SER A 45 4.36 17.00 -9.85
N GLY A 46 3.28 16.63 -9.14
CA GLY A 46 1.93 17.15 -9.40
C GLY A 46 1.17 16.50 -10.57
N SER A 47 1.75 15.53 -11.29
CA SER A 47 1.08 14.83 -12.41
C SER A 47 -0.05 13.86 -12.00
N GLY A 48 -0.35 13.72 -10.71
CA GLY A 48 -1.43 12.86 -10.23
C GLY A 48 -1.04 11.40 -9.94
N LYS A 49 0.24 11.05 -9.95
CA LYS A 49 0.72 9.68 -9.68
C LYS A 49 0.24 9.12 -8.34
N SER A 50 0.52 9.83 -7.23
CA SER A 50 0.08 9.40 -5.91
C SER A 50 -1.44 9.36 -5.81
N THR A 51 -2.15 10.30 -6.48
CA THR A 51 -3.61 10.25 -6.60
C THR A 51 -4.08 8.96 -7.28
N LEU A 52 -3.48 8.57 -8.41
CA LEU A 52 -3.77 7.30 -9.07
C LEU A 52 -3.53 6.13 -8.13
N LEU A 53 -2.36 6.05 -7.48
CA LEU A 53 -2.02 4.98 -6.56
C LEU A 53 -3.03 4.87 -5.40
N TYR A 54 -3.46 6.00 -4.83
CA TYR A 54 -4.43 6.02 -3.73
C TYR A 54 -5.83 5.56 -4.16
N LEU A 55 -6.25 5.90 -5.37
CA LEU A 55 -7.53 5.44 -5.93
C LEU A 55 -7.49 3.93 -6.22
N LEU A 56 -6.43 3.43 -6.86
CA LEU A 56 -6.25 2.00 -7.08
C LEU A 56 -6.18 1.23 -5.75
N GLY A 57 -5.66 1.87 -4.71
CA GLY A 57 -5.62 1.38 -3.34
C GLY A 57 -6.92 1.41 -2.55
N GLY A 58 -7.98 1.98 -3.11
CA GLY A 58 -9.21 2.24 -2.34
C GLY A 58 -8.99 3.07 -1.07
N LEU A 59 -7.92 3.88 -1.03
CA LEU A 59 -7.63 4.84 0.06
C LEU A 59 -8.36 6.17 -0.17
N ASP A 60 -8.79 6.42 -1.39
CA ASP A 60 -9.61 7.55 -1.81
C ASP A 60 -10.66 7.06 -2.83
N ARG A 61 -11.69 7.86 -3.08
CA ARG A 61 -12.74 7.57 -4.08
C ARG A 61 -12.59 8.46 -5.32
N PRO A 62 -12.85 7.94 -6.52
CA PRO A 62 -12.84 8.77 -7.72
C PRO A 62 -13.98 9.81 -7.67
N THR A 63 -13.82 10.90 -8.42
CA THR A 63 -14.92 11.83 -8.66
C THR A 63 -15.92 11.24 -9.65
N SER A 64 -15.42 10.53 -10.67
CA SER A 64 -16.22 9.74 -11.60
C SER A 64 -15.33 8.71 -12.31
N GLY A 65 -15.97 7.81 -13.08
CA GLY A 65 -15.30 6.66 -13.66
C GLY A 65 -15.44 5.42 -12.78
N GLN A 66 -14.73 4.35 -13.14
CA GLN A 66 -14.84 3.04 -12.50
C GLN A 66 -13.47 2.43 -12.22
N ILE A 67 -13.36 1.71 -11.11
CA ILE A 67 -12.22 0.89 -10.71
C ILE A 67 -12.76 -0.51 -10.38
N HIS A 68 -12.26 -1.51 -11.08
CA HIS A 68 -12.52 -2.90 -10.76
C HIS A 68 -11.23 -3.57 -10.29
N VAL A 69 -11.33 -4.35 -9.21
CA VAL A 69 -10.23 -5.19 -8.74
C VAL A 69 -10.74 -6.61 -8.52
N ASN A 70 -10.04 -7.60 -9.08
CA ASN A 70 -10.49 -8.99 -9.10
C ASN A 70 -11.92 -9.16 -9.69
N GLY A 71 -12.34 -8.24 -10.56
CA GLY A 71 -13.68 -8.22 -11.16
C GLY A 71 -14.75 -7.45 -10.34
N ASP A 72 -14.47 -7.07 -9.10
CA ASP A 72 -15.41 -6.35 -8.25
C ASP A 72 -15.26 -4.83 -8.42
N SER A 73 -16.37 -4.09 -8.57
CA SER A 73 -16.38 -2.63 -8.61
C SER A 73 -16.22 -2.04 -7.21
N LEU A 74 -15.21 -1.16 -7.04
CA LEU A 74 -14.96 -0.49 -5.76
C LEU A 74 -16.00 0.58 -5.44
N GLU A 75 -16.63 1.18 -6.44
CA GLU A 75 -17.62 2.23 -6.27
C GLU A 75 -18.91 1.73 -5.62
N ALA A 76 -19.25 0.45 -5.88
CA ALA A 76 -20.43 -0.20 -5.31
C ALA A 76 -20.25 -0.59 -3.83
N MET A 77 -19.02 -0.50 -3.30
CA MET A 77 -18.70 -0.88 -1.93
C MET A 77 -18.93 0.29 -0.96
N ASP A 78 -19.58 -0.01 0.17
CA ASP A 78 -19.57 0.88 1.33
C ASP A 78 -18.22 0.82 2.06
N GLU A 79 -18.03 1.64 3.09
CA GLU A 79 -16.74 1.71 3.80
C GLU A 79 -16.37 0.40 4.50
N ASN A 80 -17.37 -0.36 4.94
CA ASN A 80 -17.15 -1.66 5.58
C ASN A 80 -16.69 -2.70 4.57
N ALA A 81 -17.35 -2.77 3.41
CA ALA A 81 -16.98 -3.63 2.30
C ALA A 81 -15.58 -3.28 1.77
N LEU A 82 -15.27 -1.99 1.60
CA LEU A 82 -13.91 -1.54 1.25
C LEU A 82 -12.88 -1.94 2.31
N ALA A 83 -13.20 -1.84 3.59
CA ALA A 83 -12.29 -2.24 4.66
C ALA A 83 -12.04 -3.76 4.66
N ILE A 84 -13.06 -4.57 4.39
CA ILE A 84 -12.92 -6.03 4.26
C ILE A 84 -12.09 -6.37 3.02
N TYR A 85 -12.34 -5.69 1.90
CA TYR A 85 -11.62 -5.86 0.64
C TYR A 85 -10.14 -5.46 0.73
N ARG A 86 -9.82 -4.31 1.37
CA ARG A 86 -8.44 -3.82 1.49
C ARG A 86 -7.54 -4.78 2.27
N ARG A 87 -8.08 -5.45 3.29
CA ARG A 87 -7.31 -6.29 4.22
C ARG A 87 -6.47 -7.38 3.55
N PRO A 88 -7.03 -8.25 2.68
CA PRO A 88 -6.25 -9.27 1.97
C PRO A 88 -5.74 -8.77 0.60
N THR A 89 -6.31 -7.73 0.02
CA THR A 89 -6.00 -7.40 -1.38
C THR A 89 -4.87 -6.40 -1.51
N LEU A 90 -4.71 -5.45 -0.59
CA LEU A 90 -3.86 -4.28 -0.80
C LEU A 90 -2.87 -4.02 0.35
N GLY A 91 -1.60 -3.94 0.01
CA GLY A 91 -0.53 -3.43 0.86
C GLY A 91 0.04 -2.13 0.29
N PHE A 92 0.36 -1.17 1.17
CA PHE A 92 0.93 0.12 0.80
C PHE A 92 2.26 0.38 1.51
N ILE A 93 3.30 0.70 0.75
CA ILE A 93 4.52 1.34 1.27
C ILE A 93 4.50 2.80 0.84
N PHE A 94 4.50 3.70 1.82
CA PHE A 94 4.57 5.13 1.60
C PHE A 94 6.02 5.62 1.70
N HIS A 95 6.25 6.81 1.16
CA HIS A 95 7.52 7.54 1.24
C HIS A 95 8.15 7.60 2.65
N SER A 96 7.35 7.80 3.70
CA SER A 96 7.82 7.86 5.10
C SER A 96 7.75 6.52 5.85
N PHE A 97 7.58 5.39 5.13
CA PHE A 97 7.41 4.02 5.62
C PHE A 97 6.21 3.78 6.56
N ASN A 98 5.56 4.84 7.04
CA ASN A 98 4.35 4.85 7.87
C ASN A 98 4.40 3.91 9.10
N LEU A 99 5.59 3.70 9.67
CA LEU A 99 5.76 2.94 10.90
C LEU A 99 5.18 3.70 12.09
N ILE A 100 4.53 2.99 13.00
CA ILE A 100 3.97 3.56 14.22
C ILE A 100 5.14 3.87 15.19
N PRO A 101 5.43 5.14 15.51
CA PRO A 101 6.66 5.52 16.22
C PRO A 101 6.77 4.96 17.64
N SER A 102 5.62 4.71 18.27
CA SER A 102 5.54 4.17 19.64
C SER A 102 5.76 2.66 19.71
N LEU A 103 5.68 1.95 18.57
CA LEU A 103 5.82 0.50 18.49
C LEU A 103 7.24 0.11 18.09
N SER A 104 7.72 -1.02 18.58
CA SER A 104 8.97 -1.65 18.12
C SER A 104 8.85 -2.20 16.69
N ALA A 105 9.97 -2.59 16.07
CA ALA A 105 9.98 -3.27 14.78
C ALA A 105 9.09 -4.53 14.78
N LEU A 106 9.22 -5.37 15.82
CA LEU A 106 8.40 -6.58 15.99
C LEU A 106 6.91 -6.23 16.08
N GLU A 107 6.57 -5.18 16.83
CA GLU A 107 5.19 -4.76 17.01
C GLU A 107 4.61 -4.15 15.74
N ASN A 108 5.38 -3.36 14.99
CA ASN A 108 4.98 -2.82 13.69
C ASN A 108 4.66 -3.94 12.70
N VAL A 109 5.53 -4.96 12.59
CA VAL A 109 5.28 -6.11 11.70
C VAL A 109 4.09 -6.96 12.19
N ALA A 110 3.90 -7.10 13.50
CA ALA A 110 2.78 -7.86 14.06
C ALA A 110 1.45 -7.09 14.09
N TYR A 111 1.46 -5.77 13.89
CA TYR A 111 0.30 -4.90 14.09
C TYR A 111 -0.82 -5.17 13.07
N PRO A 112 -0.55 -5.26 11.74
CA PRO A 112 -1.60 -5.53 10.76
C PRO A 112 -2.33 -6.85 11.01
N LEU A 113 -1.60 -7.89 11.41
CA LEU A 113 -2.17 -9.21 11.75
C LEU A 113 -3.20 -9.17 12.89
N ARG A 114 -3.24 -8.10 13.70
CA ARG A 114 -4.27 -7.91 14.74
C ARG A 114 -5.68 -7.86 14.15
N PHE A 115 -5.80 -7.34 12.93
CA PHE A 115 -7.08 -7.16 12.24
C PHE A 115 -7.53 -8.40 11.47
N SER A 116 -6.66 -9.41 11.37
CA SER A 116 -6.90 -10.70 10.69
C SER A 116 -7.22 -11.84 11.67
N GLY A 117 -7.55 -11.54 12.93
CA GLY A 117 -7.95 -12.55 13.93
C GLY A 117 -6.84 -13.49 14.43
N VAL A 118 -5.58 -13.30 14.00
CA VAL A 118 -4.45 -14.16 14.37
C VAL A 118 -4.09 -13.94 15.84
N SER A 119 -3.87 -15.01 16.63
CA SER A 119 -3.56 -14.87 18.06
C SER A 119 -2.24 -14.11 18.33
N ARG A 120 -2.14 -13.39 19.45
CA ARG A 120 -0.94 -12.58 19.79
C ARG A 120 0.36 -13.38 19.68
N ARG A 121 0.38 -14.60 20.23
CA ARG A 121 1.55 -15.49 20.19
C ARG A 121 1.95 -15.82 18.74
N ARG A 122 0.97 -16.14 17.88
CA ARG A 122 1.22 -16.47 16.48
C ARG A 122 1.69 -15.24 15.69
N ARG A 123 1.10 -14.06 15.91
CA ARG A 123 1.53 -12.81 15.25
C ARG A 123 2.98 -12.47 15.56
N GLN A 124 3.39 -12.58 16.83
CA GLN A 124 4.78 -12.33 17.23
C GLN A 124 5.76 -13.35 16.64
N ALA A 125 5.36 -14.61 16.50
CA ALA A 125 6.19 -15.63 15.85
C ALA A 125 6.39 -15.32 14.35
N ILE A 126 5.30 -14.99 13.63
CA ILE A 126 5.35 -14.58 12.22
C ILE A 126 6.24 -13.33 12.07
N ALA A 127 5.99 -12.29 12.86
CA ALA A 127 6.74 -11.04 12.77
C ALA A 127 8.24 -11.22 13.03
N ARG A 128 8.61 -12.11 13.96
CA ARG A 128 10.02 -12.42 14.25
C ARG A 128 10.70 -13.11 13.07
N ASP A 129 10.04 -14.11 12.48
CA ASP A 129 10.55 -14.83 11.30
C ASP A 129 10.76 -13.88 10.12
N LEU A 130 9.77 -13.02 9.85
CA LEU A 130 9.85 -12.01 8.78
C LEU A 130 11.00 -11.03 9.01
N LEU A 131 11.16 -10.53 10.24
CA LEU A 131 12.28 -9.65 10.60
C LEU A 131 13.63 -10.35 10.46
N GLN A 132 13.73 -11.65 10.75
CA GLN A 132 14.96 -12.42 10.50
C GLN A 132 15.26 -12.53 9.00
N ARG A 133 14.26 -12.83 8.17
CA ARG A 133 14.40 -12.93 6.71
C ARG A 133 14.89 -11.63 6.07
N VAL A 134 14.51 -10.47 6.60
CA VAL A 134 14.98 -9.15 6.14
C VAL A 134 16.24 -8.64 6.88
N GLY A 135 16.93 -9.50 7.64
CA GLY A 135 18.19 -9.17 8.29
C GLY A 135 18.06 -8.23 9.50
N LEU A 136 16.91 -8.22 10.18
CA LEU A 136 16.61 -7.41 11.36
C LEU A 136 16.32 -8.25 12.62
N GLY A 137 16.82 -9.49 12.65
CA GLY A 137 16.66 -10.42 13.78
C GLY A 137 17.17 -9.87 15.13
N ASP A 138 18.18 -9.00 15.11
CA ASP A 138 18.75 -8.38 16.32
C ASP A 138 18.10 -7.03 16.67
N ARG A 139 17.14 -6.57 15.86
CA ARG A 139 16.52 -5.24 15.97
C ARG A 139 15.05 -5.30 16.37
N LEU A 140 14.56 -6.46 16.83
CA LEU A 140 13.15 -6.72 17.12
C LEU A 140 12.50 -5.67 18.06
N THR A 141 13.24 -5.22 19.07
CA THR A 141 12.75 -4.30 20.09
C THR A 141 12.99 -2.82 19.77
N HIS A 142 13.72 -2.52 18.70
CA HIS A 142 14.06 -1.14 18.34
C HIS A 142 12.81 -0.43 17.81
N LYS A 143 12.63 0.83 18.21
CA LYS A 143 11.61 1.73 17.67
C LYS A 143 12.10 2.38 16.37
N PRO A 144 11.20 2.92 15.53
CA PRO A 144 11.58 3.55 14.27
C PRO A 144 12.69 4.59 14.38
N ALA A 145 12.68 5.42 15.43
CA ALA A 145 13.70 6.44 15.66
C ALA A 145 15.11 5.87 15.93
N GLU A 146 15.22 4.59 16.26
CA GLU A 146 16.48 3.88 16.54
C GLU A 146 16.98 3.07 15.33
N LEU A 147 16.26 3.14 14.20
CA LEU A 147 16.54 2.42 12.96
C LEU A 147 16.97 3.40 11.86
N SER A 148 17.95 3.01 11.06
CA SER A 148 18.28 3.76 9.83
C SER A 148 17.12 3.71 8.83
N GLY A 149 17.09 4.64 7.86
CA GLY A 149 16.04 4.68 6.82
C GLY A 149 15.87 3.34 6.09
N GLY A 150 16.98 2.73 5.65
CA GLY A 150 16.95 1.40 5.02
C GLY A 150 16.49 0.28 5.96
N GLN A 151 16.74 0.38 7.27
CA GLN A 151 16.19 -0.57 8.24
C GLN A 151 14.68 -0.36 8.42
N GLN A 152 14.21 0.89 8.51
CA GLN A 152 12.78 1.20 8.59
C GLN A 152 12.03 0.70 7.35
N GLN A 153 12.60 0.86 6.16
CA GLN A 153 12.05 0.32 4.93
C GLN A 153 11.90 -1.20 5.00
N ARG A 154 12.94 -1.93 5.47
CA ARG A 154 12.86 -3.39 5.64
C ARG A 154 11.80 -3.81 6.66
N VAL A 155 11.58 -3.03 7.72
CA VAL A 155 10.45 -3.25 8.65
C VAL A 155 9.11 -3.09 7.94
N ALA A 156 8.94 -2.04 7.11
CA ALA A 156 7.70 -1.83 6.36
C ALA A 156 7.43 -2.96 5.35
N VAL A 157 8.48 -3.43 4.64
CA VAL A 157 8.39 -4.59 3.74
C VAL A 157 7.96 -5.85 4.50
N ALA A 158 8.58 -6.13 5.65
CA ALA A 158 8.21 -7.27 6.48
C ALA A 158 6.76 -7.17 7.00
N ALA A 159 6.28 -5.97 7.34
CA ALA A 159 4.91 -5.76 7.80
C ALA A 159 3.87 -6.07 6.70
N ILE A 160 4.22 -5.83 5.44
CA ILE A 160 3.38 -6.14 4.29
C ILE A 160 3.43 -7.63 3.93
N ASP A 161 4.62 -8.24 3.96
CA ASP A 161 4.76 -9.69 3.74
C ASP A 161 3.91 -10.48 4.75
N ALA A 162 3.79 -9.97 5.99
CA ALA A 162 2.92 -10.55 7.00
C ALA A 162 1.43 -10.62 6.60
N CYS A 163 0.95 -9.69 5.78
CA CYS A 163 -0.45 -9.60 5.37
C CYS A 163 -0.80 -10.50 4.17
N ALA A 164 0.20 -11.03 3.44
CA ALA A 164 -0.01 -11.84 2.24
C ALA A 164 -0.98 -11.19 1.23
N VAL A 165 -0.69 -9.94 0.86
CA VAL A 165 -1.56 -9.14 -0.01
C VAL A 165 -1.44 -9.51 -1.49
N ASP A 166 -2.54 -9.40 -2.24
CA ASP A 166 -2.56 -9.65 -3.70
C ASP A 166 -1.85 -8.55 -4.50
N VAL A 167 -1.93 -7.30 -4.03
CA VAL A 167 -1.41 -6.11 -4.68
C VAL A 167 -0.55 -5.32 -3.69
N LEU A 168 0.69 -5.06 -4.08
CA LEU A 168 1.59 -4.17 -3.36
C LEU A 168 1.76 -2.86 -4.12
N VAL A 169 1.32 -1.77 -3.49
CA VAL A 169 1.47 -0.41 -4.00
C VAL A 169 2.63 0.28 -3.30
N LEU A 170 3.55 0.84 -4.09
CA LEU A 170 4.76 1.51 -3.60
C LEU A 170 4.73 2.96 -4.07
N ASP A 171 4.57 3.90 -3.13
CA ASP A 171 4.64 5.34 -3.41
C ASP A 171 6.02 5.87 -3.02
N GLU A 172 6.87 6.09 -4.03
CA GLU A 172 8.26 6.57 -3.89
C GLU A 172 9.10 5.80 -2.84
N PRO A 173 9.16 4.46 -2.92
CA PRO A 173 9.76 3.62 -1.87
C PRO A 173 11.27 3.81 -1.69
N THR A 174 11.94 4.46 -2.65
CA THR A 174 13.40 4.68 -2.66
C THR A 174 13.81 6.11 -2.36
N ALA A 175 12.89 7.07 -2.26
CA ALA A 175 13.26 8.49 -2.14
C ALA A 175 13.86 8.85 -0.76
N MET A 176 13.74 7.97 0.23
CA MET A 176 14.37 8.09 1.55
C MET A 176 15.66 7.25 1.70
N LEU A 177 16.18 6.69 0.60
CA LEU A 177 17.40 5.88 0.60
C LEU A 177 18.52 6.64 -0.09
N ASP A 178 19.69 6.64 0.55
CA ASP A 178 20.91 7.13 -0.08
C ASP A 178 21.32 6.18 -1.22
N PRO A 179 21.81 6.70 -2.37
CA PRO A 179 22.43 5.88 -3.40
C PRO A 179 23.63 5.12 -2.82
N ALA A 180 23.77 3.85 -3.20
CA ALA A 180 24.89 2.99 -2.82
C ALA A 180 26.18 3.36 -3.56
#